data_AF-A0A031LX59-F1
#
_entry.id   AF-A0A031LX59-F1
#
_cell.length_a   1.000
_cell.length_b   1.000
_cell.length_c   1.000
_cell.angle_alpha   90.00
_cell.angle_beta   90.00
_cell.angle_gamma   90.00
#
_symmetry.space_group_name_H-M   'P 1'
#
loop_
_entity.id
_entity.type
_entity.pdbx_description
1 polymer ?
#
loop_
_entity_poly.entity_id
_entity_poly.type
_entity_poly.pdbx_seq_one_letter_code
_entity_poly.pdbx_strand_id
1 'polypeptide(L)'
;MGNLEEIKSSFSNLSDCVEKCLHCVDCEKCDEAELLLDEFMSRVNGINVLSLNDEERRELTSIIRSAMELRKRISGKREAL
;
A
#
# COMPACT_ATOMS: atom_id res chain seq x y z
N MET A 1 8.25 -6.75 -17.77
CA MET A 1 7.09 -7.45 -17.16
C MET A 1 7.13 -7.09 -15.70
N GLY A 2 6.30 -6.16 -15.24
CA GLY A 2 6.14 -5.91 -13.81
C GLY A 2 5.26 -7.03 -13.27
N ASN A 3 5.83 -7.94 -12.50
CA ASN A 3 5.13 -9.14 -12.05
C ASN A 3 4.21 -8.77 -10.89
N LEU A 4 2.95 -9.20 -10.94
CA LEU A 4 1.98 -9.02 -9.84
C LEU A 4 2.54 -9.50 -8.48
N GLU A 5 3.44 -10.48 -8.51
CA GLU A 5 4.24 -10.96 -7.38
C GLU A 5 5.07 -9.85 -6.69
N GLU A 6 5.70 -8.96 -7.46
CA GLU A 6 6.49 -7.84 -6.92
C GLU A 6 5.59 -6.82 -6.21
N ILE A 7 4.37 -6.64 -6.73
CA ILE A 7 3.34 -5.77 -6.13
C ILE A 7 2.83 -6.40 -4.83
N LYS A 8 2.56 -7.71 -4.82
CA LYS A 8 2.18 -8.45 -3.61
C LYS A 8 3.26 -8.33 -2.53
N SER A 9 4.53 -8.53 -2.90
CA SER A 9 5.66 -8.38 -1.97
C SER A 9 5.77 -6.94 -1.44
N SER A 10 5.68 -5.94 -2.32
CA SER A 10 5.69 -4.52 -1.93
C SER A 10 4.53 -4.18 -1.00
N PHE A 11 3.35 -4.74 -1.24
CA PHE A 11 2.16 -4.54 -0.41
C PHE A 11 2.29 -5.17 0.97
N SER A 12 2.91 -6.36 1.07
CA SER A 12 3.20 -6.99 2.37
C SER A 12 4.10 -6.10 3.23
N ASN A 13 5.19 -5.60 2.65
CA ASN A 13 6.13 -4.72 3.35
C ASN A 13 5.46 -3.41 3.79
N LEU A 14 4.62 -2.83 2.92
CA LEU A 14 3.81 -1.66 3.25
C LEU A 14 2.90 -1.95 4.44
N SER A 15 2.16 -3.05 4.39
CA SER A 15 1.19 -3.42 5.43
C SER A 15 1.87 -3.57 6.80
N ASP A 16 3.01 -4.26 6.86
CA ASP A 16 3.79 -4.39 8.10
C ASP A 16 4.27 -3.05 8.65
N CYS A 17 4.66 -2.12 7.77
CA CYS A 17 5.09 -0.79 8.17
C CYS A 17 3.92 0.06 8.69
N VAL A 18 2.76 -0.02 8.02
CA VAL A 18 1.53 0.66 8.48
C VAL A 18 1.10 0.12 9.84
N GLU A 19 1.12 -1.19 10.07
CA GLU A 19 0.78 -1.75 11.38
C GLU A 19 1.69 -1.21 12.48
N LYS A 20 3.01 -1.15 12.23
CA LYS A 20 3.97 -0.55 13.17
C LYS A 20 3.66 0.93 13.44
N CYS A 21 3.34 1.73 12.41
CA CYS A 21 2.89 3.10 12.57
C CYS A 21 1.64 3.17 13.46
N LEU A 22 0.64 2.32 13.24
CA LEU A 22 -0.63 2.34 13.98
C LEU A 22 -0.47 1.94 15.45
N HIS A 23 0.53 1.13 15.78
CA HIS A 23 0.81 0.72 17.16
C HIS A 23 1.82 1.59 17.90
N CYS A 24 2.48 2.53 17.22
CA CYS A 24 3.49 3.38 17.86
C CYS A 24 2.91 4.74 18.30
N VAL A 25 3.31 5.23 19.48
CA VAL A 25 2.99 6.59 19.94
C VAL A 25 4.19 7.46 19.58
N ASP A 26 4.02 8.35 18.60
CA ASP A 26 5.03 9.31 18.12
C ASP A 26 6.25 8.66 17.45
N CYS A 27 6.15 8.32 16.15
CA CYS A 27 7.31 7.79 15.44
C CYS A 27 7.40 8.17 13.96
N GLU A 28 8.65 8.26 13.52
CA GLU A 28 9.08 8.37 12.13
C GLU A 28 8.55 7.21 11.25
N LYS A 29 8.00 6.13 11.83
CA LYS A 29 7.41 5.02 11.06
C LYS A 29 6.11 5.41 10.37
N CYS A 30 5.38 6.42 10.84
CA CYS A 30 4.21 6.89 10.11
C CYS A 30 4.62 7.66 8.85
N ASP A 31 5.68 8.47 8.91
CA ASP A 31 6.24 9.12 7.73
C ASP A 31 6.85 8.10 6.75
N GLU A 32 7.56 7.08 7.26
CA GLU A 32 8.06 5.96 6.45
C GLU A 32 6.91 5.19 5.78
N ALA A 33 5.82 4.94 6.51
CA ALA A 33 4.64 4.26 5.98
C ALA A 33 3.93 5.10 4.90
N GLU A 34 3.83 6.42 5.05
CA GLU A 34 3.30 7.32 4.01
C GLU A 34 4.15 7.29 2.74
N LEU A 35 5.47 7.39 2.88
CA LEU A 35 6.40 7.31 1.74
C LEU A 35 6.29 5.97 1.01
N LEU A 36 6.26 4.85 1.74
CA LEU A 36 6.08 3.52 1.16
C LEU A 36 4.73 3.38 0.48
N LEU A 37 3.69 4.03 1.00
CA LEU A 37 2.35 3.99 0.42
C LEU A 37 2.29 4.76 -0.90
N ASP A 38 2.89 5.95 -0.96
CA ASP A 38 2.96 6.73 -2.19
C ASP A 38 3.84 6.03 -3.24
N GLU A 39 4.97 5.43 -2.85
CA GLU A 39 5.79 4.61 -3.75
C GLU A 39 5.01 3.40 -4.28
N PHE A 40 4.30 2.69 -3.40
CA PHE A 40 3.44 1.58 -3.76
C PHE A 40 2.38 1.99 -4.78
N MET A 41 1.68 3.09 -4.54
CA MET A 41 0.64 3.60 -5.45
C MET A 41 1.22 4.02 -6.81
N SER A 42 2.42 4.62 -6.83
CA SER A 42 3.13 4.93 -8.08
C SER A 42 3.48 3.68 -8.88
N ARG A 43 3.96 2.63 -8.20
CA ARG A 43 4.27 1.33 -8.84
C ARG A 43 3.02 0.70 -9.43
N VAL A 44 1.91 0.72 -8.69
CA VAL A 44 0.64 0.15 -9.16
C VAL A 44 0.09 0.91 -10.36
N ASN A 45 0.17 2.25 -10.37
CA ASN A 45 -0.21 3.06 -11.54
C ASN A 45 0.62 2.73 -12.79
N GLY A 46 1.86 2.24 -12.63
CA GLY A 46 2.71 1.81 -13.73
C GLY A 46 2.33 0.45 -14.33
N ILE A 47 1.40 -0.30 -13.73
CA ILE A 47 1.00 -1.60 -14.23
C ILE A 47 0.09 -1.44 -15.44
N ASN A 48 0.45 -2.11 -16.54
CA ASN A 48 -0.42 -2.23 -17.69
C ASN A 48 -1.58 -3.20 -17.38
N VAL A 49 -2.71 -2.66 -16.93
CA VAL A 49 -3.90 -3.47 -16.58
C VAL A 49 -4.41 -4.31 -17.76
N LEU A 50 -4.15 -3.87 -19.00
CA LEU A 50 -4.55 -4.61 -20.21
C LEU A 50 -3.77 -5.93 -20.37
N SER A 51 -2.56 -6.04 -19.82
CA SER A 51 -1.77 -7.28 -19.87
C SER A 51 -2.12 -8.29 -18.79
N LEU A 52 -3.01 -7.94 -17.86
CA LEU A 52 -3.47 -8.83 -16.79
C LEU A 52 -4.72 -9.61 -17.22
N ASN A 53 -4.81 -10.86 -16.77
CA ASN A 53 -6.03 -11.66 -16.87
C ASN A 53 -7.08 -11.23 -15.81
N ASP A 54 -8.30 -11.77 -15.89
CA ASP A 54 -9.39 -11.35 -14.99
C ASP A 54 -9.12 -11.64 -13.50
N GLU A 55 -8.40 -12.72 -13.19
CA GLU A 55 -8.02 -13.07 -11.82
C GLU A 55 -6.97 -12.10 -11.28
N GLU A 56 -5.91 -11.86 -12.06
CA GLU A 56 -4.86 -10.89 -11.73
C GLU A 56 -5.41 -9.46 -11.56
N ARG A 57 -6.37 -9.05 -12.41
CA ARG A 57 -7.05 -7.75 -12.27
C ARG A 57 -7.86 -7.66 -10.99
N ARG A 58 -8.57 -8.73 -10.62
CA ARG A 58 -9.32 -8.78 -9.35
C ARG A 58 -8.38 -8.71 -8.16
N GLU A 59 -7.27 -9.45 -8.19
CA GLU A 59 -6.26 -9.39 -7.15
C GLU A 59 -5.66 -7.99 -7.03
N LEU A 60 -5.23 -7.39 -8.14
CA LEU A 60 -4.68 -6.04 -8.15
C LEU A 60 -5.68 -5.01 -7.60
N THR A 61 -6.95 -5.11 -8.01
CA THR A 61 -8.03 -4.24 -7.50
C THR A 61 -8.22 -4.40 -5.99
N SER A 62 -8.17 -5.64 -5.48
CA SER A 62 -8.26 -5.94 -4.04
C SER A 62 -7.09 -5.32 -3.26
N ILE A 63 -5.87 -5.41 -3.81
CA ILE A 63 -4.67 -4.84 -3.22
C ILE A 63 -4.77 -3.30 -3.19
N ILE A 64 -5.14 -2.66 -4.31
CA ILE A 64 -5.33 -1.20 -4.40
C ILE A 64 -6.33 -0.73 -3.34
N ARG A 65 -7.47 -1.42 -3.23
CA ARG A 65 -8.48 -1.10 -2.23
C ARG A 65 -7.91 -1.17 -0.81
N SER A 66 -7.18 -2.24 -0.51
CA SER A 66 -6.55 -2.42 0.81
C SER A 66 -5.52 -1.33 1.09
N ALA A 67 -4.70 -0.94 0.12
CA ALA A 67 -3.74 0.15 0.25
C ALA A 67 -4.43 1.51 0.52
N MET A 68 -5.55 1.79 -0.14
CA MET A 68 -6.34 3.01 0.14
C MET A 68 -6.91 3.01 1.56
N GLU A 69 -7.36 1.87 2.07
CA GLU A 69 -7.84 1.77 3.45
C GLU A 69 -6.69 1.95 4.45
N LEU A 70 -5.50 1.41 4.18
CA LEU A 70 -4.29 1.67 4.98
C LEU A 70 -3.95 3.17 5.00
N ARG A 71 -4.04 3.86 3.86
CA ARG A 71 -3.83 5.32 3.79
C ARG A 71 -4.76 6.07 4.71
N LYS A 72 -6.06 5.76 4.68
CA LYS A 72 -7.05 6.39 5.56
C LYS A 72 -6.73 6.17 7.03
N ARG A 73 -6.28 4.96 7.41
CA ARG A 73 -5.90 4.64 8.79
C ARG A 73 -4.71 5.48 9.27
N ILE A 74 -3.69 5.66 8.43
CA ILE A 74 -2.53 6.51 8.75
C ILE A 74 -2.96 7.97 8.89
N SER A 75 -3.69 8.51 7.91
CA SER A 75 -4.15 9.90 7.94
C SER A 75 -5.03 10.18 9.16
N GLY A 76 -6.00 9.31 9.45
CA GLY A 76 -6.87 9.47 10.62
C GLY A 76 -6.14 9.38 11.95
N LYS A 77 -4.99 8.68 12.02
CA LYS A 77 -4.13 8.67 13.20
C LYS A 77 -3.40 10.01 13.39
N ARG A 78 -2.92 10.64 12.31
CA ARG A 78 -2.25 11.95 12.39
C ARG A 78 -3.20 13.07 12.78
N GLU A 79 -4.46 13.01 12.35
CA GLU A 79 -5.48 14.00 12.76
C GLU A 79 -5.86 13.88 14.24
N ALA A 80 -5.56 12.75 14.89
CA ALA A 80 -5.87 12.49 16.28
C ALA A 80 -4.72 12.79 17.26
N LEU A 81 -3.52 13.10 16.75
CA LEU A 81 -2.33 13.53 17.51
C LEU A 81 -2.22 15.06 17.49
#